data_AF-A0A8T2R7K2-F1
#
_entry.id   AF-A0A8T2R7K2-F1
#
_cell.length_a   1.000
_cell.length_b   1.000
_cell.length_c   1.000
_cell.angle_alpha   90.00
_cell.angle_beta   90.00
_cell.angle_gamma   90.00
#
_symmetry.space_group_name_H-M   'P 1'
#
loop_
_entity.id
_entity.type
_entity.pdbx_description
1 polymer ?
#
loop_
_entity_poly.entity_id
_entity_poly.type
_entity_poly.pdbx_seq_one_letter_code
_entity_poly.pdbx_strand_id
1 'polypeptide(L)'
;MDAGQVRLSGSSKSSPLLSEESALVDQDARPFSSEDKHAKQCRQDNPSMQPVVSSGQNTERSAAYFRWPPFSRAHGTAEERAAYFSGLQKDFVVESNDKAPGQQATTLLDLMTIRAFHSKELRRCSLGTALGFRTRGGLVTDVPAIIVFVARKVHKQWLHQLQRLPRTLEGPGGIWCDVDVVEFSYCGNSAIAPKEQVYTELVEGLQGNDPHIGPGSQVASQETYGTLGAIVRSRTGSRQVGFLTNRHVAVDLDYPNQKMFHPLPPILGPGVYLGAVERATSFITDDLWYNIFASMNPETFVRADGAFIPFGECFDLSKVKTSVKGVGEMGDVVDLDLQAPIGSIVGKQVVKVGRSSGVTKGSIMAYALEYNDEKGICFFTDFLIVGENGQAFDLEGDSGSLILIIDGEGKTKPRPVGIIWGGTANRGRLKLRHGCGPENWTSGVDLGRLLDLLQLSVIKNNDDLAGMCSTWHMIKHRTNSVLPLCTKDDCVMKLTA
;
A
#
# COMPACT_ATOMS: atom_id res chain seq x y z
N MET A 1 -13.27 9.85 -65.04
CA MET A 1 -14.40 10.39 -64.26
C MET A 1 -15.03 9.18 -63.58
N ASP A 2 -14.55 8.82 -62.38
CA ASP A 2 -15.05 9.28 -61.06
C ASP A 2 -16.45 8.68 -60.79
N ALA A 3 -16.84 8.09 -59.67
CA ALA A 3 -16.32 7.64 -58.37
C ALA A 3 -17.50 6.78 -57.81
N GLY A 4 -17.45 5.94 -56.78
CA GLY A 4 -16.47 5.56 -55.78
C GLY A 4 -17.16 4.48 -54.92
N GLN A 5 -16.46 3.40 -54.65
CA GLN A 5 -16.91 2.27 -53.84
C GLN A 5 -16.44 2.53 -52.40
N VAL A 6 -17.36 2.87 -51.49
CA VAL A 6 -17.02 3.11 -50.07
C VAL A 6 -16.82 1.76 -49.38
N ARG A 7 -15.54 1.39 -49.17
CA ARG A 7 -15.13 0.45 -48.12
C ARG A 7 -15.11 1.20 -46.79
N LEU A 8 -15.94 0.80 -45.84
CA LEU A 8 -15.78 1.20 -44.44
C LEU A 8 -14.70 0.31 -43.80
N SER A 9 -13.46 0.78 -43.85
CA SER A 9 -12.37 0.31 -43.00
C SER A 9 -12.38 1.11 -41.70
N GLY A 10 -13.02 0.58 -40.67
CA GLY A 10 -12.87 1.07 -39.30
C GLY A 10 -11.77 0.29 -38.58
N SER A 11 -10.50 0.65 -38.82
CA SER A 11 -9.41 0.21 -37.94
C SER A 11 -9.46 1.07 -36.67
N SER A 12 -10.08 0.57 -35.59
CA SER A 12 -9.81 1.09 -34.27
C SER A 12 -8.39 0.67 -33.89
N LYS A 13 -7.43 1.54 -34.18
CA LYS A 13 -6.10 1.47 -33.58
C LYS A 13 -6.29 1.63 -32.08
N SER A 14 -6.15 0.54 -31.34
CA SER A 14 -5.96 0.58 -29.90
C SER A 14 -4.64 1.32 -29.63
N SER A 15 -4.77 2.56 -29.18
CA SER A 15 -3.66 3.32 -28.61
C SER A 15 -3.05 2.50 -27.47
N PRO A 16 -1.72 2.38 -27.36
CA PRO A 16 -1.11 1.78 -26.19
C PRO A 16 -1.41 2.68 -24.99
N LEU A 17 -2.01 2.09 -23.95
CA LEU A 17 -2.24 2.71 -22.65
C LEU A 17 -0.96 3.40 -22.18
N LEU A 18 -1.00 4.73 -22.08
CA LEU A 18 -0.03 5.51 -21.33
C LEU A 18 -0.20 5.12 -19.85
N SER A 19 0.90 4.87 -19.14
CA SER A 19 0.86 4.50 -17.72
C SER A 19 0.21 5.60 -16.88
N GLU A 20 -0.90 5.25 -16.20
CA GLU A 20 -1.66 6.16 -15.31
C GLU A 20 -0.82 6.76 -14.17
N GLU A 21 0.32 6.13 -13.84
CA GLU A 21 1.29 6.57 -12.83
C GLU A 21 1.85 7.98 -13.10
N SER A 22 1.88 8.38 -14.37
CA SER A 22 2.57 9.56 -14.86
C SER A 22 1.76 10.84 -14.86
N ALA A 23 0.42 10.77 -14.85
CA ALA A 23 -0.46 11.94 -14.90
C ALA A 23 -0.78 12.51 -13.52
N LEU A 24 -0.52 11.73 -12.46
CA LEU A 24 -0.92 12.04 -11.09
C LEU A 24 0.08 12.96 -10.35
N VAL A 25 1.38 12.82 -10.61
CA VAL A 25 2.40 13.63 -9.91
C VAL A 25 2.38 15.10 -10.36
N ASP A 26 2.01 15.38 -11.61
CA ASP A 26 1.98 16.75 -12.17
C ASP A 26 0.72 17.55 -11.79
N GLN A 27 -0.37 16.92 -11.33
CA GLN A 27 -1.63 17.62 -11.06
C GLN A 27 -1.82 18.07 -9.60
N ASP A 28 -1.12 17.44 -8.65
CA ASP A 28 -1.18 17.82 -7.22
C ASP A 28 -0.21 18.95 -6.84
N ALA A 29 0.62 19.42 -7.78
CA ALA A 29 1.51 20.57 -7.60
C ALA A 29 0.93 21.84 -8.26
N ARG A 30 -0.09 22.46 -7.65
CA ARG A 30 -0.43 23.86 -7.97
C ARG A 30 0.02 24.81 -6.83
N PRO A 31 0.82 25.84 -7.13
CA PRO A 31 1.24 26.81 -6.13
C PRO A 31 0.10 27.80 -5.84
N PHE A 32 -0.20 28.01 -4.56
CA PHE A 32 -1.06 29.11 -4.13
C PHE A 32 -0.34 30.45 -4.34
N SER A 33 -0.93 31.31 -5.15
CA SER A 33 -0.45 32.66 -5.44
C SER A 33 -0.62 33.58 -4.23
N SER A 34 0.48 34.21 -3.83
CA SER A 34 0.55 35.29 -2.86
C SER A 34 0.09 36.63 -3.45
N GLU A 35 -0.77 37.36 -2.73
CA GLU A 35 -0.80 38.82 -2.81
C GLU A 35 -0.74 39.43 -1.39
N ASP A 36 0.23 40.32 -1.23
CA ASP A 36 0.61 41.07 -0.03
C ASP A 36 -0.44 42.08 0.45
N LYS A 37 -0.41 42.39 1.76
CA LYS A 37 -0.06 43.74 2.27
C LYS A 37 -0.02 43.85 3.81
N HIS A 38 1.20 44.15 4.30
CA HIS A 38 1.61 45.01 5.43
C HIS A 38 0.76 45.18 6.72
N ALA A 39 1.37 44.95 7.88
CA ALA A 39 1.94 46.02 8.75
C ALA A 39 2.68 45.48 10.00
N LYS A 40 3.71 46.22 10.42
CA LYS A 40 4.68 46.01 11.51
C LYS A 40 4.07 46.08 12.93
N GLN A 41 4.67 45.40 13.93
CA GLN A 41 5.36 46.01 15.11
C GLN A 41 5.84 44.92 16.12
N CYS A 42 7.03 45.13 16.71
CA CYS A 42 7.75 44.31 17.70
C CYS A 42 7.09 44.18 19.10
N ARG A 43 7.45 43.13 19.88
CA ARG A 43 8.11 43.20 21.22
C ARG A 43 8.30 41.85 21.95
N GLN A 44 9.57 41.55 22.26
CA GLN A 44 10.22 41.04 23.50
C GLN A 44 9.63 39.90 24.39
N ASP A 45 10.47 38.86 24.52
CA ASP A 45 10.98 38.12 25.70
C ASP A 45 10.09 37.71 26.90
N ASN A 46 10.06 36.40 27.20
CA ASN A 46 10.67 35.84 28.43
C ASN A 46 10.71 34.29 28.45
N PRO A 47 11.70 33.64 29.09
CA PRO A 47 11.87 32.18 29.14
C PRO A 47 11.32 31.57 30.44
N SER A 48 10.77 30.35 30.41
CA SER A 48 10.55 29.60 31.65
C SER A 48 10.65 28.07 31.50
N MET A 49 11.58 27.53 32.30
CA MET A 49 11.57 26.23 33.00
C MET A 49 11.76 24.93 32.19
N GLN A 50 12.99 24.41 32.26
CA GLN A 50 13.30 22.98 32.07
C GLN A 50 13.10 22.22 33.39
N PRO A 51 12.63 20.96 33.37
CA PRO A 51 12.85 20.02 34.46
C PRO A 51 14.10 19.17 34.19
N VAL A 52 15.01 19.18 35.16
CA VAL A 52 16.14 18.25 35.31
C VAL A 52 15.59 16.88 35.76
N VAL A 53 15.95 15.80 35.07
CA VAL A 53 15.80 14.43 35.59
C VAL A 53 17.08 13.62 35.34
N SER A 54 17.78 13.40 36.45
CA SER A 54 18.64 12.28 36.88
C SER A 54 19.18 11.30 35.83
N SER A 55 20.51 11.23 35.80
CA SER A 55 21.35 10.20 35.20
C SER A 55 21.07 8.80 35.78
N GLY A 56 20.58 7.89 34.94
CA GLY A 56 20.59 6.44 35.16
C GLY A 56 21.36 5.76 34.03
N GLN A 57 22.41 5.03 34.37
CA GLN A 57 23.25 4.26 33.45
C GLN A 57 22.41 3.14 32.80
N ASN A 58 22.18 3.20 31.49
CA ASN A 58 21.68 2.06 30.70
C ASN A 58 22.04 2.23 29.21
N THR A 59 23.00 1.40 28.76
CA THR A 59 23.28 0.95 27.37
C THR A 59 23.11 1.95 26.21
N GLU A 60 24.19 2.64 25.88
CA GLU A 60 24.34 3.67 24.84
C GLU A 60 24.42 3.18 23.35
N ARG A 61 23.79 2.06 22.96
CA ARG A 61 23.99 1.50 21.58
C ARG A 61 22.75 0.95 20.88
N SER A 62 21.61 1.63 21.01
CA SER A 62 20.43 1.32 20.20
C SER A 62 20.16 2.46 19.21
N ALA A 63 19.67 2.13 18.01
CA ALA A 63 19.18 3.12 17.05
C ALA A 63 18.09 4.04 17.63
N ALA A 64 17.55 3.68 18.81
CA ALA A 64 16.68 4.49 19.66
C ALA A 64 17.24 5.87 20.08
N TYR A 65 18.55 6.14 19.91
CA TYR A 65 19.12 7.49 20.11
C TYR A 65 19.16 8.37 18.85
N PHE A 66 18.78 7.85 17.68
CA PHE A 66 18.60 8.68 16.49
C PHE A 66 17.26 9.39 16.54
N ARG A 67 17.28 10.68 16.91
CA ARG A 67 16.11 11.55 16.78
C ARG A 67 15.92 11.89 15.31
N TRP A 68 14.93 11.25 14.70
CA TRP A 68 14.32 11.74 13.47
C TRP A 68 13.72 13.14 13.71
N PRO A 69 13.64 13.99 12.67
CA PRO A 69 13.08 15.33 12.82
C PRO A 69 11.70 15.28 13.50
N PRO A 70 11.43 16.12 14.51
CA PRO A 70 10.16 16.09 15.21
C PRO A 70 8.99 16.42 14.26
N PHE A 71 7.87 15.74 14.49
CA PHE A 71 6.59 15.83 13.76
C PHE A 71 6.06 17.25 13.51
N SER A 72 6.52 18.25 14.27
CA SER A 72 6.06 19.63 14.24
C SER A 72 6.56 20.45 13.04
N ARG A 73 7.42 19.89 12.18
CA ARG A 73 7.76 20.44 10.86
C ARG A 73 7.35 19.46 9.77
N ALA A 74 6.04 19.31 9.57
CA ALA A 74 5.51 18.61 8.40
C ALA A 74 6.04 19.30 7.13
N HIS A 75 6.62 18.51 6.23
CA HIS A 75 7.45 18.91 5.09
C HIS A 75 8.89 19.26 5.47
N GLY A 76 9.71 18.22 5.70
CA GLY A 76 11.14 18.37 5.56
C GLY A 76 11.47 18.81 4.14
N THR A 77 11.87 20.08 3.95
CA THR A 77 12.25 20.54 2.60
C THR A 77 13.40 19.69 2.06
N ALA A 78 13.63 19.70 0.74
CA ALA A 78 14.75 18.97 0.14
C ALA A 78 16.08 19.32 0.83
N GLU A 79 16.23 20.57 1.26
CA GLU A 79 17.36 21.08 2.02
C GLU A 79 17.44 20.50 3.43
N GLU A 80 16.33 20.38 4.17
CA GLU A 80 16.32 19.79 5.51
C GLU A 80 16.67 18.29 5.46
N ARG A 81 16.12 17.54 4.50
CA ARG A 81 16.48 16.14 4.27
C ARG A 81 17.97 16.01 3.92
N ALA A 82 18.47 16.85 3.00
CA ALA A 82 19.88 16.85 2.61
C ALA A 82 20.80 17.20 3.79
N ALA A 83 20.44 18.21 4.59
CA ALA A 83 21.19 18.61 5.78
C ALA A 83 21.24 17.50 6.83
N TYR A 84 20.12 16.80 7.04
CA TYR A 84 20.02 15.68 7.97
C TYR A 84 21.04 14.57 7.62
N PHE A 85 20.99 14.05 6.39
CA PHE A 85 21.93 13.01 5.96
C PHE A 85 23.39 13.50 5.87
N SER A 86 23.60 14.79 5.55
CA SER A 86 24.94 15.38 5.58
C SER A 86 25.51 15.46 7.00
N GLY A 87 24.67 15.66 8.01
CA GLY A 87 25.05 15.58 9.42
C GLY A 87 25.49 14.17 9.82
N LEU A 88 24.69 13.16 9.47
CA LEU A 88 24.98 11.75 9.76
C LEU A 88 26.33 11.28 9.17
N GLN A 89 26.68 11.74 7.96
CA GLN A 89 27.97 11.41 7.34
C GLN A 89 29.16 12.01 8.08
N LYS A 90 29.02 13.21 8.67
CA LYS A 90 30.12 13.84 9.41
C LYS A 90 30.41 13.09 10.70
N ASP A 91 29.37 12.64 11.40
CA ASP A 91 29.52 11.87 12.63
C ASP A 91 30.10 10.48 12.35
N PHE A 92 29.72 9.85 11.23
CA PHE A 92 30.25 8.56 10.79
C PHE A 92 31.76 8.58 10.51
N VAL A 93 32.27 9.64 9.86
CA VAL A 93 33.70 9.75 9.52
C VAL A 93 34.57 9.87 10.78
N VAL A 94 34.06 10.49 11.84
CA VAL A 94 34.79 10.71 13.11
C VAL A 94 34.98 9.40 13.89
N GLU A 95 34.11 8.39 13.70
CA GLU A 95 34.14 7.14 14.48
C GLU A 95 34.89 5.97 13.79
N SER A 96 35.35 6.13 12.54
CA SER A 96 35.84 5.05 11.66
C SER A 96 37.24 4.46 11.95
N ASN A 97 37.77 4.59 13.18
CA ASN A 97 39.04 3.95 13.57
C ASN A 97 38.81 2.54 14.16
N ASP A 98 39.19 1.50 13.41
CA ASP A 98 39.47 0.11 13.83
C ASP A 98 38.60 -0.48 14.97
N LYS A 99 37.27 -0.47 14.82
CA LYS A 99 36.37 -1.16 15.74
C LYS A 99 35.79 -2.44 15.12
N ALA A 100 35.63 -3.46 15.96
CA ALA A 100 34.82 -4.64 15.68
C ALA A 100 33.44 -4.21 15.15
N PRO A 101 32.80 -5.00 14.26
CA PRO A 101 31.49 -4.65 13.74
C PRO A 101 30.55 -4.36 14.91
N GLY A 102 29.83 -3.24 14.85
CA GLY A 102 28.93 -2.83 15.91
C GLY A 102 27.74 -3.77 16.06
N GLN A 103 26.60 -3.27 16.52
CA GLN A 103 25.44 -4.12 16.75
C GLN A 103 24.78 -4.53 15.42
N GLN A 104 24.48 -5.82 15.23
CA GLN A 104 23.69 -6.24 14.08
C GLN A 104 22.27 -5.70 14.20
N ALA A 105 21.70 -5.22 13.10
CA ALA A 105 20.32 -4.74 13.01
C ALA A 105 19.34 -5.78 13.55
N THR A 106 18.31 -5.36 14.27
CA THR A 106 17.30 -6.28 14.84
C THR A 106 15.88 -5.86 14.50
N THR A 107 15.66 -4.58 14.20
CA THR A 107 14.35 -3.99 13.95
C THR A 107 14.16 -3.58 12.49
N LEU A 108 12.92 -3.34 12.07
CA LEU A 108 12.63 -2.76 10.75
C LEU A 108 13.23 -1.36 10.63
N LEU A 109 13.22 -0.59 11.72
CA LEU A 109 13.80 0.75 11.77
C LEU A 109 15.32 0.72 11.53
N ASP A 110 16.04 -0.24 12.12
CA ASP A 110 17.48 -0.39 11.89
C ASP A 110 17.76 -0.58 10.39
N LEU A 111 17.08 -1.52 9.76
CA LEU A 111 17.25 -1.80 8.32
C LEU A 111 16.84 -0.60 7.46
N MET A 112 15.73 0.08 7.81
CA MET A 112 15.29 1.26 7.08
C MET A 112 16.29 2.40 7.20
N THR A 113 16.90 2.59 8.37
CA THR A 113 17.94 3.60 8.63
C THR A 113 19.20 3.31 7.82
N ILE A 114 19.71 2.07 7.85
CA ILE A 114 20.88 1.65 7.07
C ILE A 114 20.61 1.86 5.57
N ARG A 115 19.44 1.42 5.08
CA ARG A 115 19.07 1.57 3.67
C ARG A 115 18.99 3.04 3.27
N ALA A 116 18.34 3.87 4.08
CA ALA A 116 18.19 5.29 3.80
C ALA A 116 19.56 5.98 3.72
N PHE A 117 20.47 5.67 4.66
CA PHE A 117 21.84 6.19 4.68
C PHE A 117 22.64 5.81 3.42
N HIS A 118 22.49 4.58 2.93
CA HIS A 118 23.15 4.09 1.72
C HIS A 118 22.34 4.26 0.43
N SER A 119 21.23 5.01 0.43
CA SER A 119 20.27 4.98 -0.69
C SER A 119 20.88 5.46 -2.02
N LYS A 120 21.86 6.37 -1.98
CA LYS A 120 22.58 6.83 -3.18
C LYS A 120 23.48 5.75 -3.78
N GLU A 121 24.11 4.92 -2.96
CA GLU A 121 25.01 3.85 -3.40
C GLU A 121 24.21 2.66 -3.93
N LEU A 122 23.19 2.25 -3.17
CA LEU A 122 22.32 1.13 -3.51
C LEU A 122 21.61 1.33 -4.86
N ARG A 123 21.16 2.54 -5.16
CA ARG A 123 20.46 2.86 -6.43
C ARG A 123 21.34 2.78 -7.68
N ARG A 124 22.67 2.82 -7.58
CA ARG A 124 23.56 2.81 -8.76
C ARG A 124 23.54 1.50 -9.54
N CYS A 125 23.27 0.39 -8.86
CA CYS A 125 23.41 -0.95 -9.43
C CYS A 125 22.18 -1.83 -9.17
N SER A 126 21.11 -1.25 -8.61
CA SER A 126 19.89 -1.97 -8.28
C SER A 126 18.71 -1.51 -9.14
N LEU A 127 17.75 -2.42 -9.28
CA LEU A 127 16.42 -2.14 -9.81
C LEU A 127 15.46 -1.69 -8.70
N GLY A 128 15.85 -1.87 -7.44
CA GLY A 128 15.08 -1.59 -6.25
C GLY A 128 15.73 -2.26 -5.03
N THR A 129 15.21 -1.95 -3.85
CA THR A 129 15.66 -2.55 -2.59
C THR A 129 14.49 -2.87 -1.67
N ALA A 130 14.64 -3.78 -0.72
CA ALA A 130 13.65 -4.04 0.32
C ALA A 130 14.31 -4.46 1.63
N LEU A 131 13.55 -4.43 2.72
CA LEU A 131 14.01 -4.83 4.06
C LEU A 131 13.58 -6.26 4.33
N GLY A 132 14.48 -7.11 4.82
CA GLY A 132 14.10 -8.46 5.18
C GLY A 132 15.24 -9.28 5.75
N PHE A 133 15.20 -10.58 5.46
CA PHE A 133 16.27 -11.50 5.83
C PHE A 133 16.98 -12.03 4.61
N ARG A 134 18.22 -12.45 4.81
CA ARG A 134 19.03 -13.07 3.79
C ARG A 134 18.44 -14.40 3.33
N THR A 135 18.50 -14.66 2.04
CA THR A 135 18.13 -15.94 1.45
C THR A 135 19.37 -16.79 1.19
N ARG A 136 19.35 -18.07 1.57
CA ARG A 136 20.42 -19.04 1.29
C ARG A 136 19.82 -20.33 0.75
N GLY A 137 20.26 -20.76 -0.43
CA GLY A 137 19.74 -21.98 -1.06
C GLY A 137 18.23 -21.94 -1.34
N GLY A 138 17.66 -20.74 -1.56
CA GLY A 138 16.21 -20.54 -1.74
C GLY A 138 15.40 -20.43 -0.44
N LEU A 139 16.03 -20.55 0.73
CA LEU A 139 15.38 -20.43 2.03
C LEU A 139 15.70 -19.11 2.71
N VAL A 140 14.67 -18.44 3.22
CA VAL A 140 14.82 -17.24 4.06
C VAL A 140 15.44 -17.65 5.39
N THR A 141 16.51 -16.95 5.78
CA THR A 141 17.20 -17.13 7.06
C THR A 141 16.66 -16.16 8.11
N ASP A 142 17.28 -16.11 9.28
CA ASP A 142 17.07 -15.11 10.33
C ASP A 142 18.11 -13.97 10.30
N VAL A 143 18.99 -13.96 9.29
CA VAL A 143 20.08 -12.96 9.18
C VAL A 143 19.53 -11.68 8.54
N PRO A 144 19.49 -10.55 9.27
CA PRO A 144 18.98 -9.26 8.80
C PRO A 144 19.72 -8.77 7.56
N ALA A 145 18.98 -8.38 6.53
CA ALA A 145 19.57 -7.94 5.28
C ALA A 145 18.77 -6.85 4.57
N ILE A 146 19.50 -5.97 3.89
CA ILE A 146 18.94 -5.17 2.79
C ILE A 146 18.96 -6.06 1.54
N ILE A 147 17.78 -6.34 1.01
CA ILE A 147 17.60 -7.11 -0.21
C ILE A 147 17.74 -6.15 -1.38
N VAL A 148 18.68 -6.44 -2.28
CA VAL A 148 18.99 -5.62 -3.45
C VAL A 148 18.63 -6.39 -4.72
N PHE A 149 17.69 -5.84 -5.48
CA PHE A 149 17.22 -6.45 -6.71
C PHE A 149 18.11 -6.04 -7.87
N VAL A 150 18.63 -6.99 -8.64
CA VAL A 150 19.53 -6.73 -9.77
C VAL A 150 19.08 -7.49 -11.01
N ALA A 151 19.36 -6.92 -12.19
CA ALA A 151 19.02 -7.55 -13.47
C ALA A 151 19.69 -8.93 -13.68
N ARG A 152 20.92 -9.07 -13.16
CA ARG A 152 21.74 -10.27 -13.31
C ARG A 152 22.91 -10.23 -12.32
N LYS A 153 23.18 -11.34 -11.65
CA LYS A 153 24.42 -11.59 -10.91
C LYS A 153 25.46 -12.08 -11.89
N VAL A 154 26.65 -11.49 -11.80
CA VAL A 154 27.82 -11.90 -12.59
C VAL A 154 29.00 -12.09 -11.65
N HIS A 155 29.97 -12.90 -12.08
CA HIS A 155 31.16 -13.14 -11.28
C HIS A 155 31.94 -11.84 -11.05
N LYS A 156 32.42 -11.63 -9.82
CA LYS A 156 33.07 -10.37 -9.37
C LYS A 156 34.21 -9.89 -10.29
N GLN A 157 34.90 -10.79 -10.98
CA GLN A 157 35.99 -10.45 -11.91
C GLN A 157 35.53 -9.61 -13.11
N TRP A 158 34.25 -9.73 -13.47
CA TRP A 158 33.63 -9.01 -14.58
C TRP A 158 32.99 -7.70 -14.15
N LEU A 159 32.99 -7.39 -12.85
CA LEU A 159 32.41 -6.16 -12.30
C LEU A 159 33.51 -5.15 -11.98
N HIS A 160 33.31 -3.92 -12.44
CA HIS A 160 34.05 -2.77 -11.92
C HIS A 160 33.79 -2.61 -10.42
N GLN A 161 34.72 -2.00 -9.70
CA GLN A 161 34.61 -1.82 -8.25
C GLN A 161 33.31 -1.11 -7.83
N LEU A 162 32.87 -0.12 -8.61
CA LEU A 162 31.62 0.62 -8.37
C LEU A 162 30.35 -0.19 -8.64
N GLN A 163 30.46 -1.32 -9.35
CA GLN A 163 29.34 -2.23 -9.65
C GLN A 163 29.23 -3.37 -8.64
N ARG A 164 30.17 -3.47 -7.70
CA ARG A 164 30.16 -4.50 -6.67
C ARG A 164 29.39 -3.98 -5.47
N LEU A 165 28.26 -4.61 -5.18
CA LEU A 165 27.56 -4.40 -3.92
C LEU A 165 28.43 -4.93 -2.76
N PRO A 166 28.48 -4.21 -1.63
CA PRO A 166 29.20 -4.68 -0.46
C PRO A 166 28.52 -5.92 0.14
N ARG A 167 29.23 -6.66 1.00
CA ARG A 167 28.66 -7.83 1.69
C ARG A 167 27.78 -7.46 2.88
N THR A 168 28.12 -6.34 3.50
CA THR A 168 27.49 -5.78 4.69
C THR A 168 27.40 -4.27 4.51
N LEU A 169 26.42 -3.66 5.16
CA LEU A 169 26.28 -2.21 5.25
C LEU A 169 26.29 -1.83 6.72
N GLU A 170 26.98 -0.73 7.05
CA GLU A 170 27.04 -0.17 8.38
C GLU A 170 26.43 1.23 8.33
N GLY A 171 25.31 1.40 9.04
CA GLY A 171 24.62 2.66 9.19
C GLY A 171 25.14 3.48 10.38
N PRO A 172 24.52 4.63 10.62
CA PRO A 172 24.85 5.50 11.75
C PRO A 172 24.83 4.77 13.10
N GLY A 173 25.80 5.07 13.98
CA GLY A 173 25.88 4.47 15.32
C GLY A 173 26.44 3.04 15.34
N GLY A 174 27.04 2.59 14.24
CA GLY A 174 27.68 1.29 14.11
C GLY A 174 26.71 0.12 13.96
N ILE A 175 25.43 0.39 13.70
CA ILE A 175 24.47 -0.68 13.39
C ILE A 175 24.76 -1.24 11.99
N TRP A 176 24.73 -2.56 11.81
CA TRP A 176 25.05 -3.15 10.52
C TRP A 176 24.10 -4.29 10.13
N CYS A 177 24.00 -4.55 8.82
CA CYS A 177 23.24 -5.68 8.30
C CYS A 177 23.96 -6.31 7.08
N ASP A 178 23.51 -7.50 6.70
CA ASP A 178 23.96 -8.13 5.45
C ASP A 178 23.37 -7.40 4.23
N VAL A 179 24.01 -7.58 3.08
CA VAL A 179 23.39 -7.30 1.77
C VAL A 179 23.07 -8.64 1.13
N ASP A 180 21.78 -8.84 0.83
CA ASP A 180 21.35 -9.96 0.02
C ASP A 180 21.05 -9.49 -1.39
N VAL A 181 21.61 -10.17 -2.38
CA VAL A 181 21.42 -9.80 -3.78
C VAL A 181 20.46 -10.81 -4.39
N VAL A 182 19.39 -10.36 -5.01
CA VAL A 182 18.38 -11.21 -5.65
C VAL A 182 18.28 -10.82 -7.12
N GLU A 183 18.35 -11.83 -8.00
CA GLU A 183 18.17 -11.58 -9.44
C GLU A 183 16.70 -11.36 -9.77
N PHE A 184 16.45 -10.36 -10.61
CA PHE A 184 15.20 -10.08 -11.30
C PHE A 184 15.54 -9.99 -12.78
N SER A 185 14.69 -10.43 -13.70
CA SER A 185 14.98 -10.16 -15.12
C SER A 185 14.78 -8.70 -15.44
N TYR A 186 15.76 -8.10 -16.10
CA TYR A 186 15.53 -6.93 -16.92
C TYR A 186 15.16 -7.40 -18.34
N CYS A 187 14.07 -6.87 -18.89
CA CYS A 187 13.54 -7.11 -20.23
C CYS A 187 12.87 -8.47 -20.54
N GLY A 188 11.64 -8.34 -21.04
CA GLY A 188 10.87 -9.33 -21.79
C GLY A 188 9.47 -8.77 -21.99
N ASN A 189 8.93 -8.75 -23.22
CA ASN A 189 7.54 -8.35 -23.47
C ASN A 189 6.64 -9.04 -22.44
N SER A 190 5.62 -8.34 -21.92
CA SER A 190 4.55 -9.02 -21.19
C SER A 190 4.06 -10.13 -22.11
N ALA A 191 4.43 -11.38 -21.82
CA ALA A 191 3.63 -12.48 -22.29
C ALA A 191 2.25 -12.15 -21.73
N ILE A 192 1.25 -12.08 -22.60
CA ILE A 192 -0.14 -12.06 -22.18
C ILE A 192 -0.28 -13.36 -21.40
N ALA A 193 -0.09 -13.29 -20.09
CA ALA A 193 -0.42 -14.39 -19.22
C ALA A 193 -1.88 -14.68 -19.54
N PRO A 194 -2.23 -15.93 -19.89
CA PRO A 194 -3.64 -16.29 -20.05
C PRO A 194 -4.37 -15.76 -18.82
N LYS A 195 -5.51 -15.10 -18.99
CA LYS A 195 -6.35 -14.72 -17.84
C LYS A 195 -6.71 -16.03 -17.14
N GLU A 196 -5.95 -16.37 -16.11
CA GLU A 196 -6.11 -17.61 -15.38
C GLU A 196 -7.45 -17.49 -14.65
N GLN A 197 -8.44 -18.20 -15.16
CA GLN A 197 -9.79 -18.15 -14.60
C GLN A 197 -9.95 -19.33 -13.67
N VAL A 198 -9.98 -19.03 -12.38
CA VAL A 198 -10.25 -20.00 -11.33
C VAL A 198 -11.76 -20.12 -11.17
N TYR A 199 -12.32 -21.28 -11.50
CA TYR A 199 -13.74 -21.56 -11.34
C TYR A 199 -13.98 -22.42 -10.10
N THR A 200 -14.49 -21.79 -9.04
CA THR A 200 -14.89 -22.47 -7.80
C THR A 200 -16.19 -21.85 -7.28
N GLU A 201 -16.97 -22.60 -6.53
CA GLU A 201 -18.19 -22.10 -5.86
C GLU A 201 -17.91 -20.85 -5.01
N LEU A 202 -16.74 -20.82 -4.36
CA LEU A 202 -16.28 -19.65 -3.61
C LEU A 202 -16.20 -18.42 -4.53
N VAL A 203 -15.43 -18.53 -5.62
CA VAL A 203 -15.18 -17.45 -6.58
C VAL A 203 -16.49 -16.99 -7.22
N GLU A 204 -17.35 -17.90 -7.65
CA GLU A 204 -18.68 -17.58 -8.19
C GLU A 204 -19.52 -16.78 -7.19
N GLY A 205 -19.52 -17.19 -5.93
CA GLY A 205 -20.18 -16.45 -4.86
C GLY A 205 -19.63 -15.03 -4.67
N LEU A 206 -18.30 -14.87 -4.67
CA LEU A 206 -17.64 -13.56 -4.56
C LEU A 206 -17.98 -12.64 -5.75
N GLN A 207 -18.29 -13.21 -6.91
CA GLN A 207 -18.61 -12.49 -8.15
C GLN A 207 -20.10 -12.16 -8.32
N GLY A 208 -20.93 -12.41 -7.30
CA GLY A 208 -22.32 -11.97 -7.26
C GLY A 208 -23.36 -13.07 -7.11
N ASN A 209 -22.96 -14.34 -7.01
CA ASN A 209 -23.91 -15.43 -6.76
C ASN A 209 -24.33 -15.53 -5.28
N ASP A 210 -23.59 -14.90 -4.36
CA ASP A 210 -23.93 -14.90 -2.95
C ASP A 210 -25.03 -13.88 -2.59
N PRO A 211 -25.86 -14.18 -1.57
CA PRO A 211 -26.85 -13.23 -1.06
C PRO A 211 -26.25 -12.10 -0.21
N HIS A 212 -24.97 -12.19 0.16
CA HIS A 212 -24.30 -11.23 1.04
C HIS A 212 -23.01 -10.70 0.40
N ILE A 213 -22.68 -9.45 0.73
CA ILE A 213 -21.42 -8.80 0.37
C ILE A 213 -20.53 -8.63 1.61
N GLY A 214 -19.23 -8.79 1.44
CA GLY A 214 -18.25 -8.64 2.53
C GLY A 214 -16.81 -8.72 2.01
N PRO A 215 -15.80 -8.79 2.91
CA PRO A 215 -14.40 -8.94 2.53
C PRO A 215 -14.19 -10.08 1.53
N GLY A 216 -13.54 -9.78 0.41
CA GLY A 216 -13.32 -10.69 -0.72
C GLY A 216 -14.33 -10.55 -1.86
N SER A 217 -15.48 -9.91 -1.64
CA SER A 217 -16.53 -9.78 -2.66
C SER A 217 -16.13 -8.80 -3.76
N GLN A 218 -16.64 -9.02 -4.97
CA GLN A 218 -16.40 -8.12 -6.09
C GLN A 218 -17.08 -6.77 -5.87
N VAL A 219 -16.34 -5.72 -6.18
CA VAL A 219 -16.84 -4.36 -6.37
C VAL A 219 -16.36 -3.84 -7.71
N ALA A 220 -17.15 -3.00 -8.36
CA ALA A 220 -16.84 -2.48 -9.67
C ALA A 220 -17.22 -1.00 -9.77
N SER A 221 -16.40 -0.25 -10.49
CA SER A 221 -16.74 1.04 -11.08
C SER A 221 -17.31 0.80 -12.50
N GLN A 222 -17.43 1.84 -13.33
CA GLN A 222 -17.94 1.67 -14.70
C GLN A 222 -16.98 0.87 -15.59
N GLU A 223 -15.67 1.05 -15.41
CA GLU A 223 -14.65 0.48 -16.30
C GLU A 223 -13.74 -0.54 -15.59
N THR A 224 -13.66 -0.48 -14.26
CA THR A 224 -12.75 -1.30 -13.47
C THR A 224 -13.50 -2.16 -12.46
N TYR A 225 -12.89 -3.29 -12.11
CA TYR A 225 -13.37 -4.18 -11.06
C TYR A 225 -12.23 -4.53 -10.12
N GLY A 226 -12.58 -4.78 -8.87
CA GLY A 226 -11.66 -5.19 -7.84
C GLY A 226 -12.38 -5.90 -6.71
N THR A 227 -11.72 -5.94 -5.56
CA THR A 227 -12.20 -6.66 -4.38
C THR A 227 -12.50 -5.70 -3.23
N LEU A 228 -13.60 -5.94 -2.54
CA LEU A 228 -13.92 -5.30 -1.26
C LEU A 228 -12.94 -5.83 -0.20
N GLY A 229 -12.12 -4.94 0.35
CA GLY A 229 -11.16 -5.27 1.39
C GLY A 229 -11.81 -5.47 2.74
N ALA A 230 -12.22 -4.38 3.38
CA ALA A 230 -12.80 -4.42 4.73
C ALA A 230 -14.12 -3.66 4.80
N ILE A 231 -15.01 -4.11 5.69
CA ILE A 231 -16.10 -3.27 6.19
C ILE A 231 -15.51 -2.34 7.25
N VAL A 232 -15.76 -1.05 7.09
CA VAL A 232 -15.11 -0.02 7.90
C VAL A 232 -16.12 0.99 8.42
N ARG A 233 -15.79 1.54 9.57
CA ARG A 233 -16.43 2.69 10.16
C ARG A 233 -15.61 3.94 9.90
N SER A 234 -16.25 5.01 9.44
CA SER A 234 -15.60 6.32 9.43
C SER A 234 -15.49 6.90 10.83
N ARG A 235 -14.31 7.41 11.19
CA ARG A 235 -14.08 8.16 12.45
C ARG A 235 -14.53 9.61 12.34
N THR A 236 -14.81 10.09 11.13
CA THR A 236 -15.27 11.45 10.81
C THR A 236 -16.45 11.44 9.84
N GLY A 237 -17.08 12.58 9.59
CA GLY A 237 -18.19 12.68 8.63
C GLY A 237 -19.54 12.17 9.15
N SER A 238 -20.55 12.27 8.30
CA SER A 238 -21.96 11.99 8.63
C SER A 238 -22.37 10.55 8.35
N ARG A 239 -21.79 9.89 7.33
CA ARG A 239 -22.03 8.47 7.00
C ARG A 239 -20.99 7.58 7.68
N GLN A 240 -21.41 6.78 8.64
CA GLN A 240 -20.46 6.08 9.51
C GLN A 240 -20.02 4.73 8.98
N VAL A 241 -20.75 4.05 8.10
CA VAL A 241 -20.44 2.67 7.69
C VAL A 241 -20.28 2.58 6.18
N GLY A 242 -19.22 1.89 5.75
CA GLY A 242 -18.89 1.67 4.35
C GLY A 242 -17.90 0.54 4.18
N PHE A 243 -17.18 0.58 3.07
CA PHE A 243 -16.13 -0.37 2.79
C PHE A 243 -14.86 0.30 2.26
N LEU A 244 -13.75 -0.41 2.41
CA LEU A 244 -12.44 -0.05 1.90
C LEU A 244 -12.11 -0.91 0.68
N THR A 245 -11.57 -0.29 -0.36
CA THR A 245 -10.91 -0.96 -1.49
C THR A 245 -9.76 -0.06 -2.00
N ASN A 246 -9.07 -0.44 -3.06
CA ASN A 246 -8.03 0.41 -3.64
C ASN A 246 -8.62 1.66 -4.31
N ARG A 247 -7.84 2.74 -4.34
CA ARG A 247 -8.22 3.93 -5.13
C ARG A 247 -8.33 3.61 -6.61
N HIS A 248 -7.35 2.93 -7.23
CA HIS A 248 -7.42 2.62 -8.66
C HIS A 248 -8.61 1.71 -9.07
N VAL A 249 -9.21 1.00 -8.11
CA VAL A 249 -10.46 0.25 -8.32
C VAL A 249 -11.68 1.17 -8.27
N ALA A 250 -11.65 2.18 -7.40
CA ALA A 250 -12.82 2.97 -7.07
C ALA A 250 -12.90 4.33 -7.75
N VAL A 251 -11.77 4.90 -8.16
CA VAL A 251 -11.68 6.28 -8.66
C VAL A 251 -11.25 6.27 -10.12
N ASP A 252 -12.08 6.87 -10.94
CA ASP A 252 -11.74 7.34 -12.27
C ASP A 252 -11.44 8.85 -12.18
N LEU A 253 -10.34 9.29 -12.79
CA LEU A 253 -9.90 10.68 -12.78
C LEU A 253 -10.89 11.62 -13.49
N ASP A 254 -11.65 11.10 -14.45
CA ASP A 254 -12.65 11.88 -15.16
C ASP A 254 -13.97 12.02 -14.35
N TYR A 255 -14.12 11.25 -13.26
CA TYR A 255 -15.33 11.18 -12.45
C TYR A 255 -15.05 11.24 -10.93
N PRO A 256 -14.91 12.44 -10.34
CA PRO A 256 -14.52 12.61 -8.93
C PRO A 256 -15.53 12.09 -7.88
N ASN A 257 -16.73 11.66 -8.29
CA ASN A 257 -17.74 11.03 -7.43
C ASN A 257 -18.17 9.66 -8.00
N GLN A 258 -17.18 8.85 -8.35
CA GLN A 258 -17.40 7.55 -8.97
C GLN A 258 -18.30 6.66 -8.11
N LYS A 259 -19.32 6.08 -8.75
CA LYS A 259 -20.25 5.15 -8.13
C LYS A 259 -19.67 3.73 -8.17
N MET A 260 -19.84 3.02 -7.06
CA MET A 260 -19.43 1.64 -6.90
C MET A 260 -20.64 0.71 -6.87
N PHE A 261 -20.47 -0.44 -7.50
CA PHE A 261 -21.51 -1.43 -7.69
C PHE A 261 -21.01 -2.83 -7.33
N HIS A 262 -21.91 -3.67 -6.85
CA HIS A 262 -21.72 -5.11 -6.84
C HIS A 262 -22.32 -5.68 -8.14
N PRO A 263 -21.62 -6.56 -8.87
CA PRO A 263 -22.08 -7.03 -10.17
C PRO A 263 -23.45 -7.71 -10.11
N LEU A 264 -24.22 -7.54 -11.18
CA LEU A 264 -25.37 -8.37 -11.52
C LEU A 264 -25.12 -9.01 -12.89
N PRO A 265 -25.82 -10.12 -13.22
CA PRO A 265 -25.85 -10.63 -14.58
C PRO A 265 -26.20 -9.51 -15.58
N PRO A 266 -25.49 -9.40 -16.73
CA PRO A 266 -25.67 -8.28 -17.66
C PRO A 266 -27.13 -8.04 -18.11
N ILE A 267 -27.95 -9.10 -18.14
CA ILE A 267 -29.36 -9.03 -18.53
C ILE A 267 -30.25 -8.32 -17.50
N LEU A 268 -29.82 -8.19 -16.24
CA LEU A 268 -30.60 -7.60 -15.15
C LEU A 268 -30.34 -6.10 -14.96
N GLY A 269 -29.53 -5.48 -15.82
CA GLY A 269 -29.23 -4.05 -15.78
C GLY A 269 -27.95 -3.73 -14.99
N PRO A 270 -27.76 -2.47 -14.57
CA PRO A 270 -26.55 -2.07 -13.85
C PRO A 270 -26.46 -2.86 -12.54
N GLY A 271 -25.23 -3.11 -12.06
CA GLY A 271 -25.01 -3.80 -10.79
C GLY A 271 -25.73 -3.15 -9.61
N VAL A 272 -25.78 -3.84 -8.47
CA VAL A 272 -26.37 -3.29 -7.24
C VAL A 272 -25.53 -2.10 -6.78
N TYR A 273 -26.15 -0.91 -6.72
CA TYR A 273 -25.47 0.30 -6.24
C TYR A 273 -25.08 0.17 -4.77
N LEU A 274 -23.79 0.33 -4.48
CA LEU A 274 -23.24 0.24 -3.13
C LEU A 274 -23.04 1.62 -2.52
N GLY A 275 -22.52 2.58 -3.27
CA GLY A 275 -22.15 3.90 -2.76
C GLY A 275 -21.31 4.68 -3.76
N ALA A 276 -20.82 5.85 -3.35
CA ALA A 276 -19.90 6.67 -4.13
C ALA A 276 -18.65 6.97 -3.29
N VAL A 277 -17.51 7.13 -3.95
CA VAL A 277 -16.24 7.41 -3.26
C VAL A 277 -16.36 8.70 -2.45
N GLU A 278 -16.00 8.64 -1.17
CA GLU A 278 -15.99 9.80 -0.28
C GLU A 278 -14.57 10.32 -0.06
N ARG A 279 -13.62 9.40 0.18
CA ARG A 279 -12.22 9.74 0.44
C ARG A 279 -11.32 8.73 -0.25
N ALA A 280 -10.25 9.21 -0.87
CA ALA A 280 -9.25 8.35 -1.49
C ALA A 280 -7.86 8.98 -1.40
N THR A 281 -6.83 8.15 -1.50
CA THR A 281 -5.42 8.55 -1.51
C THR A 281 -4.65 7.68 -2.49
N SER A 282 -3.72 8.28 -3.24
CA SER A 282 -2.83 7.56 -4.16
C SER A 282 -1.45 7.35 -3.53
N PHE A 283 -0.86 8.46 -3.11
CA PHE A 283 0.52 8.54 -2.66
C PHE A 283 0.62 9.45 -1.44
N ILE A 284 1.68 9.25 -0.68
CA ILE A 284 2.05 10.03 0.49
C ILE A 284 3.57 10.08 0.58
N THR A 285 4.15 11.08 1.24
CA THR A 285 5.59 11.12 1.44
C THR A 285 6.03 10.14 2.52
N ASP A 286 7.26 9.65 2.41
CA ASP A 286 7.84 8.65 3.31
C ASP A 286 7.92 9.12 4.77
N ASP A 287 8.18 10.40 5.00
CA ASP A 287 8.21 11.00 6.34
C ASP A 287 6.86 10.97 7.04
N LEU A 288 5.76 11.16 6.30
CA LEU A 288 4.41 11.06 6.86
C LEU A 288 3.95 9.60 6.98
N TRP A 289 4.39 8.74 6.06
CA TRP A 289 3.98 7.35 6.07
C TRP A 289 4.73 6.53 7.12
N TYR A 290 6.06 6.61 7.17
CA TYR A 290 6.91 5.81 8.07
C TYR A 290 7.34 6.57 9.33
N ASN A 291 7.03 7.86 9.44
CA ASN A 291 7.54 8.77 10.49
C ASN A 291 9.06 8.99 10.44
N ILE A 292 9.72 8.60 9.35
CA ILE A 292 11.16 8.71 9.11
C ILE A 292 11.46 8.93 7.62
N PHE A 293 12.66 9.40 7.28
CA PHE A 293 13.08 9.42 5.87
C PHE A 293 13.55 8.02 5.44
N ALA A 294 12.80 7.40 4.54
CA ALA A 294 13.09 6.11 3.93
C ALA A 294 14.22 6.17 2.89
N SER A 295 14.54 7.37 2.39
CA SER A 295 15.59 7.64 1.40
C SER A 295 16.13 9.08 1.52
N MET A 296 17.38 9.29 1.08
CA MET A 296 17.94 10.64 0.86
C MET A 296 17.25 11.43 -0.26
N ASN A 297 16.46 10.79 -1.13
CA ASN A 297 15.79 11.48 -2.22
C ASN A 297 14.57 12.26 -1.70
N PRO A 298 14.48 13.58 -1.89
CA PRO A 298 13.29 14.34 -1.49
C PRO A 298 12.05 13.98 -2.32
N GLU A 299 12.22 13.49 -3.54
CA GLU A 299 11.14 13.01 -4.41
C GLU A 299 10.89 11.51 -4.18
N THR A 300 10.57 11.17 -2.92
CA THR A 300 10.24 9.81 -2.50
C THR A 300 8.77 9.72 -2.12
N PHE A 301 8.04 8.83 -2.78
CA PHE A 301 6.61 8.63 -2.52
C PHE A 301 6.35 7.19 -2.08
N VAL A 302 5.47 7.03 -1.10
CA VAL A 302 4.92 5.74 -0.70
C VAL A 302 3.54 5.60 -1.32
N ARG A 303 3.26 4.43 -1.87
CA ARG A 303 1.97 4.11 -2.44
C ARG A 303 1.00 3.72 -1.33
N ALA A 304 -0.01 4.56 -1.11
CA ALA A 304 -1.08 4.30 -0.15
C ALA A 304 -2.32 3.68 -0.83
N ASP A 305 -2.67 4.15 -2.04
CA ASP A 305 -3.69 3.61 -2.94
C ASP A 305 -4.94 2.99 -2.27
N GLY A 306 -5.69 3.79 -1.51
CA GLY A 306 -6.91 3.34 -0.83
C GLY A 306 -8.07 4.29 -1.01
N ALA A 307 -9.29 3.75 -0.98
CA ALA A 307 -10.53 4.49 -1.10
C ALA A 307 -11.59 3.98 -0.12
N PHE A 308 -12.25 4.94 0.54
CA PHE A 308 -13.42 4.73 1.38
C PHE A 308 -14.70 5.04 0.62
N ILE A 309 -15.63 4.09 0.66
CA ILE A 309 -16.94 4.21 0.03
C ILE A 309 -18.02 3.95 1.09
N PRO A 310 -18.69 4.99 1.61
CA PRO A 310 -19.84 4.82 2.48
C PRO A 310 -20.96 4.10 1.73
N PHE A 311 -21.68 3.20 2.41
CA PHE A 311 -22.86 2.59 1.81
C PHE A 311 -23.93 3.67 1.54
N GLY A 312 -24.62 3.54 0.41
CA GLY A 312 -25.72 4.41 0.03
C GLY A 312 -26.85 4.36 1.06
N GLU A 313 -27.59 5.46 1.21
CA GLU A 313 -28.62 5.58 2.26
C GLU A 313 -29.74 4.54 2.18
N CYS A 314 -30.01 4.04 0.98
CA CYS A 314 -31.03 3.03 0.71
C CYS A 314 -30.45 1.61 0.60
N PHE A 315 -29.14 1.43 0.84
CA PHE A 315 -28.52 0.12 0.78
C PHE A 315 -28.88 -0.71 2.02
N ASP A 316 -29.31 -1.94 1.80
CA ASP A 316 -29.72 -2.85 2.87
C ASP A 316 -28.49 -3.47 3.54
N LEU A 317 -28.11 -2.92 4.70
CA LEU A 317 -26.97 -3.39 5.49
C LEU A 317 -27.14 -4.81 6.05
N SER A 318 -28.34 -5.39 6.04
CA SER A 318 -28.52 -6.79 6.45
C SER A 318 -27.82 -7.77 5.49
N LYS A 319 -27.54 -7.32 4.25
CA LYS A 319 -26.78 -8.05 3.24
C LYS A 319 -25.27 -7.96 3.43
N VAL A 320 -24.78 -7.20 4.42
CA VAL A 320 -23.35 -7.03 4.66
C VAL A 320 -22.86 -8.03 5.71
N LYS A 321 -21.71 -8.65 5.45
CA LYS A 321 -20.97 -9.49 6.39
C LYS A 321 -19.57 -8.96 6.60
N THR A 322 -19.09 -9.10 7.83
CA THR A 322 -17.73 -8.68 8.23
C THR A 322 -16.71 -9.80 8.15
N SER A 323 -17.13 -11.06 8.16
CA SER A 323 -16.25 -12.23 8.02
C SER A 323 -15.66 -12.33 6.61
N VAL A 324 -14.42 -12.76 6.52
CA VAL A 324 -13.73 -13.03 5.25
C VAL A 324 -14.20 -14.38 4.72
N LYS A 325 -14.87 -14.40 3.57
CA LYS A 325 -15.47 -15.64 3.03
C LYS A 325 -14.38 -16.68 2.76
N GLY A 326 -14.56 -17.92 3.23
CA GLY A 326 -13.57 -19.00 3.08
C GLY A 326 -12.40 -18.96 4.07
N VAL A 327 -12.31 -17.93 4.92
CA VAL A 327 -11.28 -17.80 5.98
C VAL A 327 -11.90 -17.70 7.37
N GLY A 328 -12.97 -16.92 7.53
CA GLY A 328 -13.71 -16.78 8.79
C GLY A 328 -13.65 -15.36 9.38
N GLU A 329 -13.86 -15.28 10.69
CA GLU A 329 -13.80 -14.00 11.41
C GLU A 329 -12.37 -13.47 11.54
N MET A 330 -12.24 -12.15 11.47
CA MET A 330 -10.95 -11.48 11.60
C MET A 330 -10.61 -11.16 13.06
N GLY A 331 -9.31 -11.16 13.35
CA GLY A 331 -8.74 -10.59 14.57
C GLY A 331 -8.54 -9.08 14.46
N ASP A 332 -7.72 -8.54 15.37
CA ASP A 332 -7.33 -7.13 15.33
C ASP A 332 -6.39 -6.83 14.16
N VAL A 333 -6.53 -5.62 13.61
CA VAL A 333 -5.59 -5.06 12.65
C VAL A 333 -4.19 -5.08 13.25
N VAL A 334 -3.21 -5.52 12.47
CA VAL A 334 -1.81 -5.47 12.86
C VAL A 334 -1.34 -4.03 12.76
N ASP A 335 -1.07 -3.43 13.91
CA ASP A 335 -0.37 -2.16 13.99
C ASP A 335 1.14 -2.40 13.83
N LEU A 336 1.73 -1.82 12.79
CA LEU A 336 3.12 -2.07 12.41
C LEU A 336 4.04 -1.02 13.03
N ASP A 337 4.74 -1.45 14.07
CA ASP A 337 5.81 -0.68 14.70
C ASP A 337 7.16 -0.97 14.03
N LEU A 338 7.83 0.06 13.52
CA LEU A 338 9.16 -0.09 12.92
C LEU A 338 10.22 -0.51 13.96
N GLN A 339 9.99 -0.26 15.25
CA GLN A 339 10.86 -0.72 16.33
C GLN A 339 10.68 -2.22 16.64
N ALA A 340 9.65 -2.86 16.07
CA ALA A 340 9.46 -4.29 16.26
C ALA A 340 10.58 -5.10 15.58
N PRO A 341 10.89 -6.31 16.09
CA PRO A 341 11.82 -7.20 15.43
C PRO A 341 11.43 -7.47 13.97
N ILE A 342 12.39 -7.61 13.06
CA ILE A 342 12.15 -7.82 11.62
C ILE A 342 11.19 -9.02 11.38
N GLY A 343 11.37 -10.10 12.15
CA GLY A 343 10.55 -11.32 12.09
C GLY A 343 9.12 -11.19 12.65
N SER A 344 8.74 -10.01 13.16
CA SER A 344 7.34 -9.71 13.50
C SER A 344 6.45 -9.66 12.27
N ILE A 345 7.02 -9.29 11.11
CA ILE A 345 6.34 -9.15 9.82
C ILE A 345 6.99 -10.04 8.76
N VAL A 346 8.30 -9.94 8.57
CA VAL A 346 9.01 -10.70 7.53
C VAL A 346 9.08 -12.17 7.91
N GLY A 347 8.77 -13.05 6.97
CA GLY A 347 8.65 -14.50 7.16
C GLY A 347 7.29 -14.98 7.67
N LYS A 348 6.35 -14.07 7.96
CA LYS A 348 4.99 -14.46 8.38
C LYS A 348 4.21 -15.06 7.22
N GLN A 349 3.43 -16.11 7.54
CA GLN A 349 2.48 -16.69 6.62
C GLN A 349 1.23 -15.81 6.53
N VAL A 350 0.73 -15.66 5.32
CA VAL A 350 -0.44 -14.82 5.01
C VAL A 350 -1.44 -15.57 4.13
N VAL A 351 -2.70 -15.19 4.30
CA VAL A 351 -3.81 -15.62 3.45
C VAL A 351 -4.53 -14.39 2.92
N LYS A 352 -5.10 -14.49 1.72
CA LYS A 352 -6.02 -13.50 1.17
C LYS A 352 -7.21 -14.19 0.51
N VAL A 353 -8.31 -13.45 0.39
CA VAL A 353 -9.47 -13.86 -0.41
C VAL A 353 -9.78 -12.76 -1.40
N GLY A 354 -9.69 -13.09 -2.69
CA GLY A 354 -9.92 -12.16 -3.79
C GLY A 354 -10.97 -12.70 -4.75
N ARG A 355 -11.68 -11.79 -5.42
CA ARG A 355 -12.80 -12.16 -6.31
C ARG A 355 -12.37 -12.96 -7.54
N SER A 356 -11.09 -12.96 -7.90
CA SER A 356 -10.57 -13.65 -9.09
C SER A 356 -9.91 -14.98 -8.73
N SER A 357 -8.98 -14.98 -7.75
CA SER A 357 -8.24 -16.21 -7.40
C SER A 357 -8.81 -16.95 -6.19
N GLY A 358 -9.83 -16.43 -5.50
CA GLY A 358 -10.36 -17.03 -4.28
C GLY A 358 -9.35 -16.98 -3.14
N VAL A 359 -9.24 -18.08 -2.37
CA VAL A 359 -8.27 -18.20 -1.27
C VAL A 359 -6.88 -18.53 -1.81
N THR A 360 -5.90 -17.69 -1.51
CA THR A 360 -4.48 -18.01 -1.77
C THR A 360 -3.67 -17.78 -0.49
N LYS A 361 -2.54 -18.47 -0.41
CA LYS A 361 -1.58 -18.39 0.70
C LYS A 361 -0.21 -18.00 0.20
N GLY A 362 0.55 -17.36 1.05
CA GLY A 362 1.89 -16.88 0.75
C GLY A 362 2.65 -16.51 2.00
N SER A 363 3.86 -16.00 1.82
CA SER A 363 4.68 -15.49 2.91
C SER A 363 5.16 -14.07 2.61
N ILE A 364 5.18 -13.22 3.63
CA ILE A 364 5.80 -11.89 3.52
C ILE A 364 7.31 -12.07 3.42
N MET A 365 7.87 -11.81 2.25
CA MET A 365 9.30 -11.97 1.96
C MET A 365 10.11 -10.74 2.34
N ALA A 366 9.52 -9.54 2.20
CA ALA A 366 10.20 -8.30 2.49
C ALA A 366 9.20 -7.18 2.84
N TYR A 367 9.73 -6.12 3.46
CA TYR A 367 9.00 -4.90 3.81
C TYR A 367 9.64 -3.66 3.16
N ALA A 368 8.84 -2.61 2.96
CA ALA A 368 9.22 -1.33 2.38
C ALA A 368 10.03 -1.46 1.09
N LEU A 369 9.44 -2.12 0.10
CA LEU A 369 10.01 -2.29 -1.23
C LEU A 369 10.13 -0.94 -1.95
N GLU A 370 11.36 -0.53 -2.23
CA GLU A 370 11.76 0.56 -3.12
C GLU A 370 11.79 0.07 -4.58
N TYR A 371 11.21 0.85 -5.49
CA TYR A 371 11.36 0.66 -6.92
C TYR A 371 11.29 2.00 -7.66
N ASN A 372 11.79 2.02 -8.90
CA ASN A 372 11.63 3.18 -9.78
C ASN A 372 10.64 2.88 -10.89
N ASP A 373 9.82 3.86 -11.23
CA ASP A 373 8.95 3.79 -12.39
C ASP A 373 9.75 3.94 -13.71
N GLU A 374 9.04 3.98 -14.84
CA GLU A 374 9.67 4.13 -16.14
C GLU A 374 10.37 5.49 -16.31
N LYS A 375 9.84 6.55 -15.66
CA LYS A 375 10.36 7.92 -15.64
C LYS A 375 11.53 8.11 -14.67
N GLY A 376 11.78 7.15 -13.77
CA GLY A 376 12.84 7.22 -12.77
C GLY A 376 12.42 7.83 -11.44
N ILE A 377 11.12 8.01 -11.19
CA ILE A 377 10.58 8.45 -9.90
C ILE A 377 10.65 7.29 -8.90
N CYS A 378 11.07 7.58 -7.68
CA CYS A 378 11.27 6.60 -6.61
C CYS A 378 9.98 6.39 -5.82
N PHE A 379 9.52 5.14 -5.79
CA PHE A 379 8.34 4.72 -5.07
C PHE A 379 8.65 3.65 -4.03
N PHE A 380 7.85 3.64 -2.98
CA PHE A 380 7.81 2.59 -1.97
C PHE A 380 6.44 1.91 -1.93
N THR A 381 6.43 0.61 -1.66
CA THR A 381 5.25 -0.17 -1.25
C THR A 381 5.61 -1.04 -0.05
N ASP A 382 4.66 -1.29 0.84
CA ASP A 382 4.96 -1.84 2.16
C ASP A 382 5.32 -3.32 2.13
N PHE A 383 4.51 -4.17 1.49
CA PHE A 383 4.73 -5.62 1.53
C PHE A 383 5.22 -6.17 0.19
N LEU A 384 6.17 -7.09 0.24
CA LEU A 384 6.47 -8.02 -0.85
C LEU A 384 6.10 -9.42 -0.39
N ILE A 385 5.10 -10.01 -1.03
CA ILE A 385 4.56 -11.34 -0.67
C ILE A 385 4.85 -12.30 -1.81
N VAL A 386 5.26 -13.52 -1.50
CA VAL A 386 5.42 -14.59 -2.49
C VAL A 386 4.40 -15.69 -2.20
N GLY A 387 3.70 -16.16 -3.22
CA GLY A 387 2.72 -17.24 -3.09
C GLY A 387 3.36 -18.60 -2.78
N GLU A 388 2.61 -19.48 -2.12
CA GLU A 388 3.06 -20.83 -1.78
C GLU A 388 3.08 -21.75 -3.01
N ASN A 389 3.92 -22.80 -2.97
CA ASN A 389 3.96 -23.87 -3.98
C ASN A 389 4.18 -23.39 -5.43
N GLY A 390 4.86 -22.25 -5.60
CA GLY A 390 5.12 -21.66 -6.90
C GLY A 390 3.90 -20.98 -7.54
N GLN A 391 2.76 -20.90 -6.85
CA GLN A 391 1.55 -20.26 -7.35
C GLN A 391 1.59 -18.75 -7.15
N ALA A 392 0.85 -18.01 -7.98
CA ALA A 392 0.63 -16.59 -7.79
C ALA A 392 -0.19 -16.33 -6.53
N PHE A 393 0.20 -15.32 -5.75
CA PHE A 393 -0.58 -14.92 -4.58
C PHE A 393 -1.81 -14.09 -4.98
N ASP A 394 -1.77 -13.36 -6.10
CA ASP A 394 -2.89 -12.58 -6.64
C ASP A 394 -3.09 -12.77 -8.15
N LEU A 395 -4.31 -12.50 -8.62
CA LEU A 395 -4.68 -12.37 -10.03
C LEU A 395 -5.31 -10.99 -10.28
N GLU A 396 -5.41 -10.59 -11.55
CA GLU A 396 -6.11 -9.36 -11.96
C GLU A 396 -7.53 -9.35 -11.38
N GLY A 397 -7.91 -8.25 -10.71
CA GLY A 397 -9.18 -8.11 -9.99
C GLY A 397 -9.12 -8.42 -8.49
N ASP A 398 -8.02 -8.99 -7.98
CA ASP A 398 -7.84 -9.18 -6.53
C ASP A 398 -7.37 -7.92 -5.81
N SER A 399 -7.05 -6.84 -6.53
CA SER A 399 -6.79 -5.51 -5.96
C SER A 399 -7.85 -5.14 -4.94
N GLY A 400 -7.41 -4.75 -3.74
CA GLY A 400 -8.26 -4.36 -2.62
C GLY A 400 -8.51 -5.49 -1.63
N SER A 401 -8.17 -6.74 -1.96
CA SER A 401 -8.27 -7.87 -1.03
C SER A 401 -7.44 -7.64 0.24
N LEU A 402 -7.96 -8.04 1.40
CA LEU A 402 -7.17 -8.05 2.63
C LEU A 402 -6.07 -9.11 2.60
N ILE A 403 -4.90 -8.73 3.10
CA ILE A 403 -3.79 -9.61 3.45
C ILE A 403 -3.89 -9.87 4.95
N LEU A 404 -4.05 -11.13 5.33
CA LEU A 404 -4.26 -11.55 6.71
C LEU A 404 -3.09 -12.42 7.17
N ILE A 405 -2.44 -12.06 8.27
CA ILE A 405 -1.46 -12.93 8.93
C ILE A 405 -2.19 -14.09 9.58
N ILE A 406 -1.68 -15.30 9.34
CA ILE A 406 -2.14 -16.54 9.97
C ILE A 406 -1.05 -17.07 10.90
N ASP A 407 -1.42 -17.35 12.16
CA ASP A 407 -0.51 -18.05 13.07
C ASP A 407 -0.66 -19.56 12.87
N GLY A 408 0.46 -20.28 12.93
CA GLY A 408 0.58 -21.69 12.53
C GLY A 408 -0.23 -22.73 13.34
N GLU A 409 -1.08 -22.31 14.29
CA GLU A 409 -1.88 -23.23 15.12
C GLU A 409 -3.39 -23.14 14.91
N GLY A 410 -3.90 -22.25 14.03
CA GLY A 410 -5.35 -22.15 13.75
C GLY A 410 -6.24 -21.79 14.96
N LYS A 411 -5.63 -21.48 16.11
CA LYS A 411 -6.31 -21.10 17.36
C LYS A 411 -6.60 -19.61 17.43
N THR A 412 -5.89 -18.79 16.66
CA THR A 412 -6.05 -17.33 16.62
C THR A 412 -6.78 -16.93 15.34
N LYS A 413 -7.64 -15.92 15.45
CA LYS A 413 -8.32 -15.34 14.29
C LYS A 413 -7.28 -14.70 13.36
N PRO A 414 -7.36 -14.90 12.03
CA PRO A 414 -6.47 -14.25 11.08
C PRO A 414 -6.49 -12.73 11.24
N ARG A 415 -5.31 -12.10 11.26
CA ARG A 415 -5.17 -10.69 11.59
C ARG A 415 -4.88 -9.86 10.34
N PRO A 416 -5.71 -8.87 9.97
CA PRO A 416 -5.47 -8.09 8.77
C PRO A 416 -4.26 -7.17 8.95
N VAL A 417 -3.32 -7.21 8.01
CA VAL A 417 -2.05 -6.44 8.05
C VAL A 417 -1.91 -5.50 6.84
N GLY A 418 -2.55 -5.83 5.72
CA GLY A 418 -2.43 -5.02 4.51
C GLY A 418 -3.59 -5.20 3.55
N ILE A 419 -3.57 -4.42 2.48
CA ILE A 419 -4.44 -4.62 1.31
C ILE A 419 -3.57 -4.88 0.08
N ILE A 420 -4.02 -5.78 -0.80
CA ILE A 420 -3.35 -6.01 -2.08
C ILE A 420 -3.46 -4.74 -2.91
N TRP A 421 -2.33 -4.28 -3.44
CA TRP A 421 -2.30 -3.23 -4.45
C TRP A 421 -2.28 -3.82 -5.88
N GLY A 422 -1.50 -4.89 -6.09
CA GLY A 422 -1.44 -5.58 -7.39
C GLY A 422 -0.15 -6.38 -7.56
N GLY A 423 -0.10 -7.15 -8.64
CA GLY A 423 0.96 -8.10 -9.04
C GLY A 423 1.94 -7.61 -10.12
N THR A 424 2.69 -8.55 -10.69
CA THR A 424 3.81 -8.37 -11.65
C THR A 424 3.55 -7.51 -12.89
N ALA A 425 2.29 -7.31 -13.28
CA ALA A 425 1.93 -6.61 -14.51
C ALA A 425 2.12 -5.08 -14.43
N ASN A 426 2.10 -4.49 -13.23
CA ASN A 426 1.89 -3.04 -13.04
C ASN A 426 3.07 -2.29 -12.38
N ARG A 427 4.30 -2.81 -12.41
CA ARG A 427 5.37 -2.37 -11.50
C ARG A 427 6.62 -1.76 -12.15
N GLY A 428 6.44 -0.78 -13.04
CA GLY A 428 7.55 -0.06 -13.64
C GLY A 428 8.65 -0.98 -14.19
N ARG A 429 9.91 -0.76 -13.77
CA ARG A 429 11.09 -1.52 -14.25
C ARG A 429 11.30 -2.89 -13.60
N LEU A 430 10.50 -3.28 -12.60
CA LEU A 430 10.62 -4.59 -11.93
C LEU A 430 9.68 -5.62 -12.58
N LYS A 431 10.18 -6.37 -13.57
CA LYS A 431 9.42 -7.48 -14.22
C LYS A 431 10.16 -8.82 -14.04
N LEU A 432 9.43 -9.92 -13.89
CA LEU A 432 9.97 -11.19 -13.43
C LEU A 432 10.44 -12.12 -14.55
N ARG A 433 11.45 -12.95 -14.23
CA ARG A 433 12.05 -13.91 -15.16
C ARG A 433 11.29 -15.21 -15.05
N HIS A 434 10.57 -15.60 -16.10
CA HIS A 434 9.96 -16.92 -16.16
C HIS A 434 11.04 -18.02 -15.98
N GLY A 435 10.80 -18.97 -15.07
CA GLY A 435 11.69 -20.06 -14.69
C GLY A 435 12.77 -19.77 -13.61
N CYS A 436 12.91 -18.54 -13.11
CA CYS A 436 13.76 -18.23 -11.95
C CYS A 436 13.02 -17.44 -10.84
N GLY A 437 12.77 -18.06 -9.69
CA GLY A 437 12.10 -17.43 -8.55
C GLY A 437 12.77 -16.15 -8.00
N PRO A 438 12.01 -15.21 -7.41
CA PRO A 438 10.57 -15.29 -7.16
C PRO A 438 9.75 -14.79 -8.37
N GLU A 439 9.11 -15.71 -9.09
CA GLU A 439 8.34 -15.46 -10.33
C GLU A 439 6.95 -14.88 -10.12
N ASN A 440 6.51 -14.80 -8.86
CA ASN A 440 5.12 -14.60 -8.49
C ASN A 440 5.03 -13.84 -7.15
N TRP A 441 5.36 -12.54 -7.17
CA TRP A 441 5.25 -11.70 -5.98
C TRP A 441 4.15 -10.64 -6.10
N THR A 442 3.49 -10.39 -4.97
CA THR A 442 2.41 -9.42 -4.78
C THR A 442 2.90 -8.28 -3.90
N SER A 443 2.43 -7.07 -4.20
CA SER A 443 2.70 -5.87 -3.41
C SER A 443 1.47 -5.50 -2.63
N GLY A 444 1.67 -5.14 -1.37
CA GLY A 444 0.61 -4.71 -0.48
C GLY A 444 0.91 -3.40 0.21
N VAL A 445 -0.14 -2.71 0.64
CA VAL A 445 -0.08 -1.48 1.44
C VAL A 445 -0.37 -1.82 2.90
N ASP A 446 0.33 -1.17 3.83
CA ASP A 446 0.08 -1.21 5.28
C ASP A 446 -1.35 -0.75 5.59
N LEU A 447 -2.18 -1.66 6.09
CA LEU A 447 -3.58 -1.38 6.38
C LEU A 447 -3.74 -0.43 7.56
N GLY A 448 -2.92 -0.56 8.61
CA GLY A 448 -3.02 0.28 9.80
C GLY A 448 -2.79 1.75 9.44
N ARG A 449 -1.70 2.02 8.73
CA ARG A 449 -1.35 3.37 8.26
C ARG A 449 -2.39 3.91 7.28
N LEU A 450 -2.89 3.07 6.37
CA LEU A 450 -3.94 3.46 5.42
C LEU A 450 -5.25 3.86 6.12
N LEU A 451 -5.67 3.07 7.11
CA LEU A 451 -6.87 3.36 7.91
C LEU A 451 -6.71 4.68 8.66
N ASP A 452 -5.51 4.99 9.15
CA ASP A 452 -5.27 6.25 9.85
C ASP A 452 -5.29 7.46 8.91
N LEU A 453 -4.64 7.33 7.76
CA LEU A 453 -4.67 8.36 6.71
C LEU A 453 -6.09 8.65 6.24
N LEU A 454 -6.90 7.60 6.07
CA LEU A 454 -8.31 7.72 5.69
C LEU A 454 -9.24 7.91 6.90
N GLN A 455 -8.75 8.00 8.14
CA GLN A 455 -9.54 8.15 9.36
C GLN A 455 -10.68 7.12 9.50
N LEU A 456 -10.35 5.83 9.39
CA LEU A 456 -11.29 4.70 9.41
C LEU A 456 -10.97 3.71 10.53
N SER A 457 -11.91 2.84 10.85
CA SER A 457 -11.70 1.70 11.76
C SER A 457 -12.39 0.46 11.19
N VAL A 458 -11.73 -0.69 11.22
CA VAL A 458 -12.33 -1.94 10.71
C VAL A 458 -13.45 -2.40 11.66
N ILE A 459 -14.57 -2.83 11.08
CA ILE A 459 -15.65 -3.50 11.80
C ILE A 459 -15.40 -5.01 11.72
N LYS A 460 -15.08 -5.62 12.86
CA LYS A 460 -14.51 -6.98 12.91
C LYS A 460 -15.54 -8.11 12.97
N ASN A 461 -16.74 -7.81 13.48
CA ASN A 461 -17.80 -8.79 13.68
C ASN A 461 -19.18 -8.18 13.35
N ASN A 462 -20.17 -9.05 13.16
CA ASN A 462 -21.51 -8.63 12.75
C ASN A 462 -22.29 -7.97 13.89
N ASP A 463 -21.94 -8.22 15.15
CA ASP A 463 -22.61 -7.60 16.31
C ASP A 463 -22.27 -6.11 16.39
N ASP A 464 -20.99 -5.76 16.19
CA ASP A 464 -20.53 -4.38 16.08
C ASP A 464 -21.26 -3.67 14.93
N LEU A 465 -21.38 -4.34 13.77
CA LEU A 465 -22.12 -3.83 12.62
C LEU A 465 -23.61 -3.57 12.95
N ALA A 466 -24.27 -4.51 13.61
CA ALA A 466 -25.68 -4.39 13.99
C ALA A 466 -25.92 -3.30 15.05
N GLY A 467 -25.02 -3.16 16.03
CA GLY A 467 -25.05 -2.08 17.03
C GLY A 467 -24.95 -0.69 16.39
N MET A 468 -24.16 -0.56 15.32
CA MET A 468 -24.03 0.69 14.55
C MET A 468 -25.33 1.03 13.79
N CYS A 469 -25.97 0.04 13.17
CA CYS A 469 -27.25 0.21 12.48
C CYS A 469 -28.36 0.70 13.43
N SER A 470 -28.36 0.21 14.67
CA SER A 470 -29.34 0.57 15.71
C SER A 470 -29.23 2.04 16.13
N THR A 471 -28.00 2.55 16.25
CA THR A 471 -27.72 3.95 16.60
C THR A 471 -28.11 4.90 15.46
N TRP A 472 -27.95 4.47 14.21
CA TRP A 472 -28.40 5.19 13.01
C TRP A 472 -29.91 5.39 12.95
N HIS A 473 -30.68 4.33 13.20
CA HIS A 473 -32.15 4.40 13.21
C HIS A 473 -32.65 5.32 14.33
N MET A 474 -32.01 5.28 15.52
CA MET A 474 -32.36 6.19 16.62
C MET A 474 -32.09 7.67 16.32
N ILE A 475 -31.02 8.00 15.60
CA ILE A 475 -30.73 9.39 15.20
C ILE A 475 -31.73 9.88 14.15
N LYS A 476 -32.07 9.06 13.14
CA LYS A 476 -33.11 9.40 12.15
C LYS A 476 -34.48 9.62 12.80
N HIS A 477 -34.85 8.85 13.83
CA HIS A 477 -36.10 9.07 14.55
C HIS A 477 -36.12 10.36 15.38
N ARG A 478 -34.96 10.88 15.82
CA ARG A 478 -34.87 12.18 16.51
C ARG A 478 -34.89 13.38 15.57
N THR A 479 -34.43 13.24 14.33
CA THR A 479 -34.43 14.34 13.34
C THR A 479 -35.70 14.39 12.50
N ASN A 480 -36.44 13.29 12.35
CA ASN A 480 -37.72 13.25 11.62
C ASN A 480 -38.93 13.81 12.39
N SER A 481 -38.75 14.40 13.57
CA SER A 481 -39.85 15.06 14.30
C SER A 481 -40.19 16.47 13.78
N VAL A 482 -39.59 16.93 12.67
CA VAL A 482 -39.94 18.20 12.01
C VAL A 482 -39.97 18.07 10.46
N LEU A 483 -41.15 17.71 9.92
CA LEU A 483 -41.70 17.96 8.55
C LEU A 483 -41.11 17.19 7.32
N PRO A 484 -41.84 17.12 6.17
CA PRO A 484 -42.87 16.13 5.87
C PRO A 484 -42.54 15.19 4.68
N LEU A 485 -43.39 14.17 4.53
CA LEU A 485 -43.43 13.12 3.49
C LEU A 485 -42.93 13.54 2.10
N CYS A 486 -41.90 12.84 1.60
CA CYS A 486 -41.49 12.86 0.20
C CYS A 486 -42.29 11.78 -0.56
N THR A 487 -43.03 12.20 -1.59
CA THR A 487 -43.87 11.35 -2.44
C THR A 487 -43.03 10.50 -3.40
N LYS A 488 -43.41 9.22 -3.53
CA LYS A 488 -42.99 8.31 -4.60
C LYS A 488 -43.34 8.96 -5.95
N ASP A 489 -42.37 9.29 -6.81
CA ASP A 489 -42.54 9.31 -8.28
C ASP A 489 -41.29 9.60 -9.14
N ASP A 490 -40.06 9.69 -8.59
CA ASP A 490 -38.86 9.98 -9.42
C ASP A 490 -38.02 8.76 -9.86
N CYS A 491 -38.64 7.60 -10.08
CA CYS A 491 -37.93 6.38 -10.52
C CYS A 491 -38.43 5.81 -11.84
N VAL A 492 -38.55 6.63 -12.89
CA VAL A 492 -38.57 6.17 -14.29
C VAL A 492 -37.93 7.23 -15.20
N MET A 493 -36.69 7.04 -15.61
CA MET A 493 -36.14 7.69 -16.81
C MET A 493 -35.95 6.61 -17.87
N LYS A 494 -36.83 6.64 -18.89
CA LYS A 494 -36.67 5.94 -20.16
C LYS A 494 -35.52 6.59 -20.92
N LEU A 495 -34.57 5.80 -21.40
CA LEU A 495 -33.67 6.21 -22.48
C LEU A 495 -34.06 5.44 -23.75
N THR A 496 -34.57 6.20 -24.71
CA THR A 496 -34.80 5.80 -26.09
C THR A 496 -33.50 5.84 -26.89
N ALA A 497 -33.27 4.76 -27.64
CA ALA A 497 -32.44 4.57 -28.85
C ALA A 497 -30.99 5.04 -28.84
#